data_AF-A0A1H6U5M4-F1
#
_entry.id   AF-A0A1H6U5M4-F1
#
_cell.length_a   1.000
_cell.length_b   1.000
_cell.length_c   1.000
_cell.angle_alpha   90.00
_cell.angle_beta   90.00
_cell.angle_gamma   90.00
#
_symmetry.space_group_name_H-M   'P 1'
#
loop_
_entity.id
_entity.type
_entity.pdbx_description
1 polymer ?
#
loop_
_entity_poly.entity_id
_entity_poly.type
_entity_poly.pdbx_seq_one_letter_code
_entity_poly.pdbx_strand_id
1 'polypeptide(L)'
;MSHELELTLLNTSPPVKRVIKLEGELPVHALQGILQTAFGRESTHLEEWTVLLSLKSVSHQLGFSFSGYPPNDHQQFEARPARMIGRFSGSGDFDDYCDHADFDDDDELYWRNRTQAFEPDPDIPFKELVKEARKVASDKPWTVLSCDQIFLCERSGEKEPFFVSVIGDGEEEIGVTVARGWEGFRYLLGKQDEAFGETFRMMITFEEREDMSEEDLRFYQRLGTYFRGKRWPKLRIHEGGAEPRLPEQDEAKLIDWLLSHVRSMSSKARKGWEVPVPASAYMIAAVQDWEMEAEVRKVPEWNASNKK
;
A
#
# COMPACT_ATOMS: atom_id res chain seq x y z
N MET A 1 16.46 32.98 -0.99
CA MET A 1 17.17 32.58 -2.23
C MET A 1 16.13 31.96 -3.15
N SER A 2 16.11 32.30 -4.44
CA SER A 2 15.16 31.73 -5.40
C SER A 2 15.79 30.52 -6.09
N HIS A 3 15.11 29.37 -6.05
CA HIS A 3 15.56 28.14 -6.71
C HIS A 3 14.61 27.80 -7.86
N GLU A 4 15.17 27.31 -8.96
CA GLU A 4 14.39 26.68 -10.02
C GLU A 4 14.52 25.16 -9.90
N LEU A 5 13.38 24.50 -9.70
CA LEU A 5 13.27 23.06 -9.66
C LEU A 5 12.73 22.57 -11.01
N GLU A 6 13.57 21.86 -11.76
CA GLU A 6 13.17 21.19 -12.99
C GLU A 6 12.75 19.75 -12.66
N LEU A 7 11.52 19.40 -13.03
CA LEU A 7 10.89 18.10 -12.83
C LEU A 7 10.68 17.42 -14.18
N THR A 8 11.15 16.19 -14.31
CA THR A 8 10.92 15.36 -15.51
C THR A 8 10.31 14.03 -15.15
N LEU A 9 9.18 13.67 -15.78
CA LEU A 9 8.57 12.35 -15.68
C LEU A 9 9.20 11.40 -16.69
N LEU A 10 9.93 10.39 -16.19
CA LEU A 10 10.67 9.44 -17.04
C LEU A 10 9.77 8.36 -17.66
N ASN A 11 8.61 8.08 -17.05
CA ASN A 11 7.71 6.99 -17.46
C ASN A 11 6.62 7.44 -18.45
N THR A 12 6.80 8.59 -19.12
CA THR A 12 5.84 9.14 -20.10
C THR A 12 6.51 9.29 -21.47
N SER A 13 5.78 8.97 -22.55
CA SER A 13 6.23 9.19 -23.92
C SER A 13 5.22 10.08 -24.65
N PRO A 14 5.56 11.33 -24.99
CA PRO A 14 6.85 11.99 -24.73
C PRO A 14 7.07 12.36 -23.25
N PRO A 15 8.34 12.51 -22.79
CA PRO A 15 8.65 12.91 -21.43
C PRO A 15 8.03 14.26 -21.05
N VAL A 16 7.24 14.29 -19.98
CA VAL A 16 6.62 15.52 -19.49
C VAL A 16 7.59 16.27 -18.58
N LYS A 17 7.85 17.55 -18.91
CA LYS A 17 8.71 18.44 -18.12
C LYS A 17 7.92 19.58 -17.49
N ARG A 18 8.29 19.94 -16.27
CA ARG A 18 7.75 21.09 -15.52
C ARG A 18 8.88 21.82 -14.80
N VAL A 19 8.80 23.15 -14.75
CA VAL A 19 9.75 23.99 -14.01
C VAL A 19 8.98 24.78 -12.98
N ILE A 20 9.41 24.71 -11.73
CA ILE A 20 8.78 25.40 -10.60
C ILE A 20 9.78 26.36 -10.00
N LYS A 21 9.33 27.61 -9.77
CA LYS A 21 10.10 28.61 -9.06
C LYS A 21 9.73 28.55 -7.58
N LEU A 22 10.75 28.39 -6.74
CA LEU A 22 10.58 28.22 -5.30
C LEU A 22 11.30 29.35 -4.59
N GLU A 23 10.58 30.02 -3.68
CA GLU A 23 11.10 31.09 -2.84
C GLU A 23 11.42 30.53 -1.45
N GLY A 24 12.71 30.41 -1.11
CA GLY A 24 13.16 29.94 0.20
C GLY A 24 13.55 28.45 0.24
N GLU A 25 13.76 27.95 1.45
CA GLU A 25 14.16 26.56 1.70
C GLU A 25 12.95 25.62 1.58
N LEU A 26 13.15 24.48 0.91
CA LEU A 26 12.12 23.47 0.71
C LEU A 26 12.15 22.45 1.84
N PRO A 27 11.13 22.39 2.71
CA PRO A 27 11.01 21.28 3.61
C PRO A 27 10.62 20.03 2.83
N VAL A 28 11.28 18.91 3.12
CA VAL A 28 11.12 17.63 2.41
C VAL A 28 9.67 17.16 2.35
N HIS A 29 8.88 17.42 3.40
CA HIS A 29 7.46 17.06 3.45
C HIS A 29 6.59 17.83 2.44
N ALA A 30 7.02 19.01 1.97
CA ALA A 30 6.28 19.78 0.97
C ALA A 30 6.52 19.29 -0.47
N LEU A 31 7.55 18.47 -0.68
CA LEU A 31 7.92 17.97 -2.02
C LEU A 31 6.79 17.17 -2.66
N GLN A 32 6.10 16.34 -1.88
CA GLN A 32 4.96 15.55 -2.34
C GLN A 32 3.83 16.42 -2.88
N GLY A 33 3.43 17.46 -2.14
CA GLY A 33 2.38 18.39 -2.56
C GLY A 33 2.79 19.21 -3.79
N ILE A 34 4.07 19.58 -3.91
CA ILE A 34 4.61 20.28 -5.08
C ILE A 34 4.55 19.39 -6.32
N LEU A 35 4.92 18.12 -6.22
CA LEU A 35 4.85 17.17 -7.34
C LEU A 35 3.39 16.95 -7.79
N GLN A 36 2.47 16.76 -6.85
CA GLN A 36 1.04 16.60 -7.14
C GLN A 36 0.46 17.83 -7.86
N THR A 37 0.80 19.02 -7.37
CA THR A 37 0.34 20.29 -7.97
C THR A 37 0.92 20.50 -9.37
N ALA A 38 2.21 20.21 -9.56
CA ALA A 38 2.91 20.46 -10.83
C ALA A 38 2.42 19.58 -11.99
N PHE A 39 1.94 18.38 -11.67
CA PHE A 39 1.43 17.43 -12.64
C PHE A 39 -0.11 17.30 -12.61
N GLY A 40 -0.80 18.15 -11.83
CA GLY A 40 -2.25 18.31 -11.86
C GLY A 40 -3.03 17.06 -11.44
N ARG A 41 -2.59 16.37 -10.37
CA ARG A 41 -3.25 15.14 -9.89
C ARG A 41 -3.55 15.19 -8.40
N GLU A 42 -4.77 14.78 -8.04
CA GLU A 42 -5.30 14.81 -6.67
C GLU A 42 -5.06 13.53 -5.85
N SER A 43 -4.37 12.49 -6.35
CA SER A 43 -4.27 11.21 -5.63
C SER A 43 -2.85 10.69 -5.35
N THR A 44 -2.79 9.89 -4.30
CA THR A 44 -1.69 9.38 -3.46
C THR A 44 -0.72 8.38 -4.10
N HIS A 45 -0.73 8.19 -5.42
CA HIS A 45 0.14 7.20 -6.08
C HIS A 45 1.33 7.87 -6.77
N LEU A 46 2.28 8.41 -5.99
CA LEU A 46 3.61 8.79 -6.49
C LEU A 46 4.54 7.58 -6.67
N GLU A 47 4.17 6.42 -6.14
CA GLU A 47 4.99 5.19 -6.10
C GLU A 47 5.27 4.56 -7.48
N GLU A 48 4.55 4.96 -8.52
CA GLU A 48 4.76 4.45 -9.88
C GLU A 48 5.67 5.34 -10.75
N TRP A 49 6.15 6.47 -10.21
CA TRP A 49 6.89 7.47 -10.99
C TRP A 49 8.36 7.55 -10.60
N THR A 50 9.23 7.37 -11.58
CA THR A 50 10.61 7.84 -11.46
C THR A 50 10.66 9.30 -11.91
N VAL A 51 10.74 10.21 -10.94
CA VAL A 51 10.87 11.65 -11.18
C VAL A 51 12.34 12.04 -11.06
N LEU A 52 12.89 12.66 -12.11
CA LEU A 52 14.22 13.27 -12.04
C LEU A 52 14.07 14.71 -11.50
N LEU A 53 14.71 14.98 -10.36
CA LEU A 53 14.79 16.30 -9.75
C LEU A 53 16.12 16.95 -10.12
N SER A 54 16.09 18.07 -10.85
CA SER A 54 17.28 18.87 -11.13
C SER A 54 17.12 20.26 -10.53
N LEU A 55 17.91 20.58 -9.51
CA LEU A 55 17.93 21.89 -8.89
C LEU A 55 18.93 22.80 -9.62
N LYS A 56 18.45 23.93 -10.13
CA LYS A 56 19.31 24.99 -10.67
C LYS A 56 19.30 26.18 -9.71
N SER A 57 20.46 26.54 -9.18
CA SER A 57 20.60 27.77 -8.41
C SER A 57 20.52 28.96 -9.36
N VAL A 58 19.48 29.77 -9.23
CA VAL A 58 19.37 31.01 -9.99
C VAL A 58 20.15 32.07 -9.23
N SER A 59 21.38 32.34 -9.65
CA SER A 59 22.11 33.53 -9.19
C SER A 59 21.31 34.74 -9.66
N HIS A 60 20.80 35.55 -8.72
CA HIS A 60 20.18 36.83 -9.02
C HIS A 60 21.13 37.69 -9.86
N GLN A 61 20.89 37.80 -11.16
CA GLN A 61 21.24 39.01 -11.88
C GLN A 61 20.05 39.95 -11.78
N LEU A 62 20.19 40.94 -10.90
CA LEU A 62 19.36 42.14 -10.89
C LEU A 62 19.49 42.83 -12.25
N GLY A 63 18.48 42.64 -13.10
CA GLY A 63 18.34 43.33 -14.37
C GLY A 63 16.92 43.85 -14.51
N PHE A 64 16.71 45.11 -14.17
CA PHE A 64 15.47 45.84 -14.45
C PHE A 64 15.28 45.98 -15.97
N SER A 65 14.06 45.73 -16.47
CA SER A 65 13.46 46.55 -17.53
C SER A 65 11.93 46.40 -17.56
N PHE A 66 11.27 47.52 -17.85
CA PHE A 66 9.82 47.76 -17.87
C PHE A 66 9.29 47.79 -19.32
N SER A 67 7.95 47.78 -19.47
CA SER A 67 7.11 48.07 -20.66
C SER A 67 6.52 46.81 -21.33
N GLY A 68 5.22 46.63 -21.63
CA GLY A 68 3.99 47.45 -21.62
C GLY A 68 2.88 46.64 -22.34
N TYR A 69 1.62 46.76 -21.93
CA TYR A 69 0.40 46.08 -22.48
C TYR A 69 -0.14 46.77 -23.79
N PRO A 70 -1.24 46.32 -24.45
CA PRO A 70 -1.57 45.12 -25.28
C PRO A 70 -2.24 45.56 -26.64
N PRO A 71 -3.32 45.00 -27.27
CA PRO A 71 -4.06 43.71 -27.28
C PRO A 71 -4.52 43.20 -28.70
N ASN A 72 -5.42 42.20 -28.71
CA ASN A 72 -6.35 41.71 -29.79
C ASN A 72 -5.83 40.50 -30.61
N ASP A 73 -6.61 39.46 -30.98
CA ASP A 73 -7.96 39.49 -31.56
C ASP A 73 -8.82 38.22 -31.33
N HIS A 74 -10.13 38.40 -31.54
CA HIS A 74 -11.22 37.42 -31.58
C HIS A 74 -11.14 36.44 -32.78
N GLN A 75 -11.64 35.21 -32.62
CA GLN A 75 -12.58 34.60 -33.59
C GLN A 75 -13.33 33.38 -33.05
N GLN A 76 -14.66 33.49 -33.07
CA GLN A 76 -15.65 32.43 -32.91
C GLN A 76 -15.84 31.68 -34.24
N PHE A 77 -16.22 30.40 -34.20
CA PHE A 77 -17.12 29.80 -35.20
C PHE A 77 -17.99 28.68 -34.60
N GLU A 78 -19.22 28.61 -35.10
CA GLU A 78 -20.42 27.95 -34.57
C GLU A 78 -20.60 26.47 -34.98
N ALA A 79 -21.58 25.84 -34.33
CA ALA A 79 -21.98 24.42 -34.35
C ALA A 79 -22.93 24.01 -35.51
N ARG A 80 -23.04 22.72 -35.91
CA ARG A 80 -24.05 21.66 -35.51
C ARG A 80 -24.21 20.65 -36.71
N PRO A 81 -25.11 19.63 -36.74
CA PRO A 81 -25.37 18.44 -35.87
C PRO A 81 -25.66 17.11 -36.66
N ALA A 82 -25.83 15.95 -35.97
CA ALA A 82 -26.83 14.84 -36.20
C ALA A 82 -26.35 13.48 -35.60
N ARG A 83 -27.02 12.87 -34.60
CA ARG A 83 -28.20 11.96 -34.58
C ARG A 83 -27.99 10.54 -35.13
N MET A 84 -28.14 9.53 -34.26
CA MET A 84 -28.80 8.25 -34.61
C MET A 84 -29.53 7.64 -33.40
N ILE A 85 -30.63 6.95 -33.70
CA ILE A 85 -31.71 6.45 -32.83
C ILE A 85 -31.58 4.93 -32.70
N GLY A 86 -31.89 4.37 -31.53
CA GLY A 86 -32.19 2.95 -31.36
C GLY A 86 -33.19 2.71 -30.22
N ARG A 87 -34.35 2.09 -30.52
CA ARG A 87 -35.35 1.58 -29.56
C ARG A 87 -35.39 0.06 -29.69
N PHE A 88 -35.40 -0.65 -28.57
CA PHE A 88 -36.05 -1.96 -28.46
C PHE A 88 -36.82 -2.03 -27.13
N SER A 89 -38.02 -2.59 -27.22
CA SER A 89 -38.96 -2.83 -26.13
C SER A 89 -39.29 -4.32 -26.11
N GLY A 90 -39.32 -4.93 -24.92
CA GLY A 90 -39.80 -6.29 -24.72
C GLY A 90 -39.94 -6.61 -23.23
N SER A 91 -41.19 -6.70 -22.79
CA SER A 91 -41.68 -7.03 -21.45
C SER A 91 -41.50 -8.52 -21.10
N GLY A 92 -41.21 -8.83 -19.83
CA GLY A 92 -41.33 -10.17 -19.24
C GLY A 92 -40.79 -10.21 -17.81
N ASP A 93 -41.51 -10.90 -16.95
CA ASP A 93 -41.46 -10.85 -15.48
C ASP A 93 -40.19 -11.43 -14.80
N PHE A 94 -39.81 -10.78 -13.70
CA PHE A 94 -39.32 -11.30 -12.42
C PHE A 94 -38.56 -12.65 -12.37
N ASP A 95 -37.23 -12.60 -12.46
CA ASP A 95 -36.23 -13.21 -11.55
C ASP A 95 -34.83 -13.15 -12.21
N ASP A 96 -33.77 -13.20 -11.39
CA ASP A 96 -32.32 -13.08 -11.73
C ASP A 96 -31.78 -11.66 -11.99
N TYR A 97 -31.25 -11.04 -10.93
CA TYR A 97 -30.40 -9.86 -11.02
C TYR A 97 -28.95 -10.20 -10.62
N CYS A 98 -28.24 -10.87 -11.53
CA CYS A 98 -26.79 -11.01 -11.52
C CYS A 98 -26.31 -11.01 -12.98
N ASP A 99 -26.00 -9.83 -13.52
CA ASP A 99 -24.79 -9.58 -14.33
C ASP A 99 -24.85 -8.19 -14.99
N HIS A 100 -23.68 -7.59 -15.14
CA HIS A 100 -23.39 -6.30 -15.80
C HIS A 100 -23.63 -5.04 -14.97
N ALA A 101 -22.73 -4.77 -14.02
CA ALA A 101 -22.35 -3.39 -13.74
C ALA A 101 -21.14 -3.05 -14.63
N ASP A 102 -21.43 -2.58 -15.83
CA ASP A 102 -20.51 -1.79 -16.62
C ASP A 102 -20.31 -0.46 -15.89
N PHE A 103 -19.10 -0.23 -15.39
CA PHE A 103 -18.68 1.06 -14.85
C PHE A 103 -18.12 1.88 -16.00
N ASP A 104 -18.96 2.66 -16.67
CA ASP A 104 -18.51 3.78 -17.51
C ASP A 104 -19.41 5.01 -17.25
N ASP A 105 -18.74 6.08 -16.81
CA ASP A 105 -19.08 7.51 -16.92
C ASP A 105 -20.45 8.01 -16.43
N ASP A 106 -20.48 8.61 -15.22
CA ASP A 106 -21.28 9.81 -14.92
C ASP A 106 -20.86 10.42 -13.55
N ASP A 107 -19.69 11.07 -13.52
CA ASP A 107 -19.14 11.78 -12.34
C ASP A 107 -19.21 13.32 -12.48
N GLU A 108 -20.32 13.86 -13.01
CA GLU A 108 -20.52 15.33 -13.14
C GLU A 108 -21.68 15.92 -12.30
N LEU A 109 -22.15 15.24 -11.25
CA LEU A 109 -23.28 15.76 -10.44
C LEU A 109 -23.06 15.86 -8.92
N TYR A 110 -21.81 15.99 -8.45
CA TYR A 110 -21.51 15.97 -7.00
C TYR A 110 -20.96 17.27 -6.37
N TRP A 111 -21.04 18.44 -7.03
CA TRP A 111 -20.46 19.67 -6.43
C TRP A 111 -21.43 20.58 -5.67
N ARG A 112 -22.73 20.26 -5.54
CA ARG A 112 -23.65 21.09 -4.74
C ARG A 112 -23.84 20.57 -3.32
N ASN A 113 -23.16 21.26 -2.40
CA ASN A 113 -23.39 21.38 -0.96
C ASN A 113 -22.77 20.28 -0.08
N ARG A 114 -21.57 20.54 0.47
CA ARG A 114 -21.25 20.21 1.87
C ARG A 114 -19.97 20.87 2.37
N THR A 115 -20.12 21.99 3.05
CA THR A 115 -19.20 22.45 4.11
C THR A 115 -19.51 21.69 5.41
N GLN A 116 -19.52 20.36 5.35
CA GLN A 116 -19.54 19.49 6.52
C GLN A 116 -18.14 18.89 6.56
N ALA A 117 -17.42 19.05 7.68
CA ALA A 117 -16.10 18.48 7.86
C ALA A 117 -16.13 17.02 7.40
N PHE A 118 -15.36 16.70 6.36
CA PHE A 118 -15.30 15.38 5.77
C PHE A 118 -14.58 14.50 6.79
N GLU A 119 -15.32 13.91 7.73
CA GLU A 119 -14.77 12.87 8.58
C GLU A 119 -14.40 11.72 7.64
N PRO A 120 -13.11 11.31 7.61
CA PRO A 120 -12.68 10.23 6.73
C PRO A 120 -13.46 8.97 7.10
N ASP A 121 -13.96 8.26 6.09
CA ASP A 121 -14.67 6.99 6.29
C ASP A 121 -13.80 6.05 7.16
N PRO A 122 -14.26 5.65 8.36
CA PRO A 122 -13.48 4.83 9.28
C PRO A 122 -13.14 3.44 8.71
N ASP A 123 -13.83 3.02 7.64
CA ASP A 123 -13.57 1.75 6.97
C ASP A 123 -12.46 1.82 5.91
N ILE A 124 -11.93 3.01 5.57
CA ILE A 124 -10.85 3.17 4.57
C ILE A 124 -9.63 2.29 4.89
N PRO A 125 -9.08 2.27 6.13
CA PRO A 125 -7.92 1.44 6.44
C PRO A 125 -8.18 -0.05 6.22
N PHE A 126 -9.38 -0.52 6.55
CA PHE A 126 -9.77 -1.92 6.37
C PHE A 126 -9.95 -2.26 4.89
N LYS A 127 -10.51 -1.36 4.09
CA LYS A 127 -10.65 -1.55 2.64
C LYS A 127 -9.29 -1.67 1.95
N GLU A 128 -8.32 -0.82 2.31
CA GLU A 128 -6.97 -0.91 1.76
C GLU A 128 -6.25 -2.19 2.22
N LEU A 129 -6.33 -2.54 3.52
CA LEU A 129 -5.80 -3.80 4.03
C LEU A 129 -6.36 -5.01 3.26
N VAL A 130 -7.68 -5.07 3.07
CA VAL A 130 -8.32 -6.18 2.36
C VAL A 130 -7.86 -6.24 0.91
N LYS A 131 -7.72 -5.09 0.26
CA LYS A 131 -7.18 -5.00 -1.11
C LYS A 131 -5.74 -5.48 -1.17
N GLU A 132 -4.88 -5.13 -0.22
CA GLU A 132 -3.50 -5.60 -0.19
C GLU A 132 -3.39 -7.09 0.13
N ALA A 133 -4.20 -7.60 1.07
CA ALA A 133 -4.30 -9.03 1.35
C ALA A 133 -4.71 -9.83 0.11
N ARG A 134 -5.59 -9.29 -0.74
CA ARG A 134 -5.95 -9.92 -2.02
C ARG A 134 -4.77 -9.98 -2.98
N LYS A 135 -3.95 -8.92 -3.04
CA LYS A 135 -2.74 -8.93 -3.87
C LYS A 135 -1.75 -9.97 -3.35
N VAL A 136 -1.55 -10.08 -2.04
CA VAL A 136 -0.72 -11.13 -1.42
C VAL A 136 -1.24 -12.52 -1.80
N ALA A 137 -2.55 -12.75 -1.67
CA ALA A 137 -3.16 -14.04 -2.01
C ALA A 137 -2.95 -14.41 -3.49
N SER A 138 -3.07 -13.42 -4.38
CA SER A 138 -2.84 -13.55 -5.82
C SER A 138 -1.37 -13.80 -6.16
N ASP A 139 -0.47 -13.10 -5.46
CA ASP A 139 0.98 -13.23 -5.65
C ASP A 139 1.49 -14.58 -5.13
N LYS A 140 0.80 -15.24 -4.19
CA LYS A 140 1.18 -16.56 -3.63
C LYS A 140 2.63 -16.58 -3.10
N PRO A 141 2.96 -15.73 -2.10
CA PRO A 141 4.32 -15.62 -1.57
C PRO A 141 4.90 -16.94 -1.07
N TRP A 142 4.07 -17.83 -0.51
CA TRP A 142 4.43 -19.17 -0.02
C TRP A 142 4.98 -20.12 -1.10
N THR A 143 4.91 -19.76 -2.39
CA THR A 143 5.54 -20.54 -3.48
C THR A 143 7.03 -20.26 -3.63
N VAL A 144 7.53 -19.20 -2.99
CA VAL A 144 8.92 -18.73 -3.11
C VAL A 144 9.54 -18.33 -1.78
N LEU A 145 8.75 -18.23 -0.72
CA LEU A 145 9.20 -17.97 0.65
C LEU A 145 8.74 -19.14 1.54
N SER A 146 9.69 -19.69 2.30
CA SER A 146 9.46 -20.73 3.31
C SER A 146 9.17 -20.10 4.67
N CYS A 147 8.48 -20.84 5.55
CA CYS A 147 8.15 -20.40 6.92
C CYS A 147 9.38 -20.11 7.79
N ASP A 148 10.52 -20.76 7.50
CA ASP A 148 11.80 -20.53 8.18
C ASP A 148 12.51 -19.24 7.71
N GLN A 149 12.07 -18.64 6.59
CA GLN A 149 12.62 -17.40 6.05
C GLN A 149 11.92 -16.20 6.69
N ILE A 150 12.32 -15.89 7.93
CA ILE A 150 11.82 -14.75 8.68
C ILE A 150 12.58 -13.48 8.27
N PHE A 151 11.86 -12.40 7.99
CA PHE A 151 12.44 -11.10 7.67
C PHE A 151 11.97 -10.00 8.64
N LEU A 152 12.84 -9.02 8.83
CA LEU A 152 12.72 -7.88 9.73
C LEU A 152 12.13 -6.69 8.97
N CYS A 153 11.08 -6.08 9.51
CA CYS A 153 10.49 -4.84 9.01
C CYS A 153 10.61 -3.75 10.07
N GLU A 154 11.29 -2.65 9.72
CA GLU A 154 11.51 -1.50 10.60
C GLU A 154 10.70 -0.31 10.11
N ARG A 155 9.78 0.17 10.97
CA ARG A 155 8.96 1.35 10.69
C ARG A 155 9.46 2.54 11.50
N SER A 156 9.54 3.70 10.87
CA SER A 156 9.94 4.93 11.57
C SER A 156 8.93 5.28 12.67
N GLY A 157 9.41 5.57 13.87
CA GLY A 157 8.58 5.91 15.04
C GLY A 157 8.13 4.71 15.88
N GLU A 158 8.31 3.48 15.41
CA GLU A 158 8.07 2.28 16.22
C GLU A 158 9.27 1.98 17.11
N LYS A 159 8.99 1.62 18.37
CA LYS A 159 10.05 1.30 19.36
C LYS A 159 10.71 -0.04 19.10
N GLU A 160 9.97 -0.95 18.48
CA GLU A 160 10.36 -2.33 18.27
C GLU A 160 10.13 -2.71 16.82
N PRO A 161 10.98 -3.57 16.25
CA PRO A 161 10.78 -4.06 14.90
C PRO A 161 9.65 -5.09 14.83
N PHE A 162 9.23 -5.37 13.60
CA PHE A 162 8.32 -6.47 13.28
C PHE A 162 9.07 -7.57 12.56
N PHE A 163 8.74 -8.82 12.88
CA PHE A 163 9.26 -10.00 12.23
C PHE A 163 8.13 -10.67 11.48
N VAL A 164 8.36 -11.02 10.23
CA VAL A 164 7.35 -11.54 9.31
C VAL A 164 7.81 -12.89 8.79
N SER A 165 6.90 -13.86 8.81
CA SER A 165 7.06 -15.18 8.20
C SER A 165 5.86 -15.49 7.31
N VAL A 166 6.11 -16.16 6.18
CA VAL A 166 5.08 -16.62 5.26
C VAL A 166 4.89 -18.11 5.47
N ILE A 167 3.66 -18.54 5.76
CA ILE A 167 3.30 -19.95 6.03
C ILE A 167 2.58 -20.55 4.82
N GLY A 168 2.69 -21.88 4.65
CA GLY A 168 1.96 -22.61 3.60
C GLY A 168 2.78 -23.25 2.48
N ASP A 169 4.08 -23.45 2.64
CA ASP A 169 4.87 -24.28 1.71
C ASP A 169 4.55 -25.78 1.90
N GLY A 170 3.43 -26.23 1.34
CA GLY A 170 2.96 -27.62 1.42
C GLY A 170 2.04 -27.95 2.61
N GLU A 171 1.55 -26.94 3.33
CA GLU A 171 0.69 -27.09 4.52
C GLU A 171 -0.82 -26.89 4.20
N GLU A 172 -1.68 -27.28 5.14
CA GLU A 172 -3.14 -27.07 5.07
C GLU A 172 -3.52 -25.59 5.19
N GLU A 173 -2.69 -24.78 5.86
CA GLU A 173 -2.93 -23.37 6.12
C GLU A 173 -1.90 -22.50 5.36
N ILE A 174 -2.38 -21.49 4.65
CA ILE A 174 -1.54 -20.53 3.92
C ILE A 174 -1.79 -19.12 4.44
N GLY A 175 -0.71 -18.35 4.64
CA GLY A 175 -0.85 -17.06 5.29
C GLY A 175 0.45 -16.31 5.56
N VAL A 176 0.31 -15.27 6.36
CA VAL A 176 1.40 -14.44 6.86
C VAL A 176 1.25 -14.32 8.37
N THR A 177 2.32 -14.61 9.08
CA THR A 177 2.42 -14.42 10.53
C THR A 177 3.39 -13.28 10.80
N VAL A 178 2.97 -12.35 11.66
CA VAL A 178 3.77 -11.22 12.10
C VAL A 178 3.90 -11.28 13.62
N ALA A 179 5.11 -11.05 14.12
CA ALA A 179 5.36 -10.92 15.54
C ALA A 179 6.15 -9.64 15.82
N ARG A 180 5.80 -8.95 16.92
CA ARG A 180 6.47 -7.72 17.34
C ARG A 180 7.64 -8.03 18.28
N GLY A 181 8.74 -7.29 18.12
CA GLY A 181 9.88 -7.34 19.02
C GLY A 181 10.67 -8.64 18.95
N TRP A 182 11.79 -8.68 19.69
CA TRP A 182 12.70 -9.83 19.68
C TRP A 182 12.11 -11.08 20.33
N GLU A 183 11.14 -10.94 21.21
CA GLU A 183 10.36 -12.08 21.73
C GLU A 183 9.51 -12.71 20.63
N GLY A 184 8.86 -11.88 19.81
CA GLY A 184 8.13 -12.32 18.63
C GLY A 184 9.01 -13.07 17.63
N PHE A 185 10.24 -12.59 17.44
CA PHE A 185 11.22 -13.31 16.62
C PHE A 185 11.56 -14.71 17.16
N ARG A 186 11.77 -14.83 18.48
CA ARG A 186 12.03 -16.13 19.13
C ARG A 186 10.84 -17.09 18.97
N TYR A 187 9.62 -16.56 19.07
CA TYR A 187 8.41 -17.31 18.81
C TYR A 187 8.36 -17.87 17.38
N LEU A 188 8.64 -17.04 16.37
CA LEU A 188 8.64 -17.47 14.97
C LEU A 188 9.71 -18.52 14.66
N LEU A 189 10.79 -18.57 15.43
CA LEU A 189 11.83 -19.60 15.32
C LEU A 189 11.43 -20.94 15.98
N GLY A 190 10.22 -21.08 16.52
CA GLY A 190 9.77 -22.27 17.24
C GLY A 190 10.48 -22.46 18.59
N LYS A 191 11.17 -21.44 19.10
CA LYS A 191 11.84 -21.46 20.40
C LYS A 191 10.85 -21.03 21.49
N GLN A 192 9.90 -21.91 21.80
CA GLN A 192 8.91 -21.67 22.85
C GLN A 192 9.50 -21.93 24.24
N ASP A 193 9.34 -20.95 25.14
CA ASP A 193 9.17 -21.12 26.57
C ASP A 193 7.67 -20.90 26.87
N GLU A 194 7.11 -21.54 27.89
CA GLU A 194 5.67 -21.46 28.22
C GLU A 194 5.16 -20.02 28.52
N ALA A 195 6.07 -19.05 28.67
CA ALA A 195 5.77 -17.65 28.99
C ALA A 195 5.42 -16.74 27.78
N PHE A 196 5.44 -17.24 26.53
CA PHE A 196 5.19 -16.42 25.32
C PHE A 196 3.72 -16.01 25.09
N GLY A 197 2.81 -16.28 26.04
CA GLY A 197 1.40 -15.89 25.95
C GLY A 197 1.17 -14.39 25.81
N GLU A 198 2.15 -13.57 26.19
CA GLU A 198 2.02 -12.10 26.21
C GLU A 198 2.45 -11.40 24.92
N THR A 199 3.09 -12.09 23.98
CA THR A 199 3.64 -11.42 22.79
C THR A 199 2.55 -11.10 21.76
N PHE A 200 2.50 -9.83 21.35
CA PHE A 200 1.66 -9.34 20.25
C PHE A 200 2.00 -10.06 18.94
N ARG A 201 0.99 -10.67 18.33
CA ARG A 201 1.08 -11.41 17.07
C ARG A 201 -0.09 -11.09 16.17
N MET A 202 0.17 -11.03 14.87
CA MET A 202 -0.85 -10.86 13.85
C MET A 202 -0.77 -12.02 12.89
N MET A 203 -1.93 -12.53 12.50
CA MET A 203 -2.05 -13.65 11.58
C MET A 203 -3.06 -13.29 10.50
N ILE A 204 -2.62 -13.46 9.25
CA ILE A 204 -3.44 -13.27 8.05
C ILE A 204 -3.44 -14.60 7.32
N THR A 205 -4.50 -15.37 7.47
CA THR A 205 -4.66 -16.66 6.77
C THR A 205 -5.65 -16.51 5.63
N PHE A 206 -5.60 -17.44 4.68
CA PHE A 206 -6.43 -17.39 3.47
C PHE A 206 -7.31 -18.63 3.36
N GLU A 207 -8.55 -18.50 3.85
CA GLU A 207 -9.47 -19.61 4.10
C GLU A 207 -10.52 -19.79 3.00
N GLU A 208 -11.23 -20.92 3.00
CA GLU A 208 -12.48 -21.01 2.25
C GLU A 208 -13.60 -20.26 2.97
N ARG A 209 -14.63 -19.82 2.22
CA ARG A 209 -15.76 -19.07 2.78
C ARG A 209 -16.48 -19.85 3.89
N GLU A 210 -16.52 -21.18 3.77
CA GLU A 210 -17.18 -22.10 4.69
C GLU A 210 -16.46 -22.20 6.04
N ASP A 211 -15.16 -21.88 6.07
CA ASP A 211 -14.31 -21.89 7.27
C ASP A 211 -14.22 -20.52 7.97
N MET A 212 -14.90 -19.50 7.41
CA MET A 212 -14.98 -18.16 7.99
C MET A 212 -16.00 -18.12 9.13
N SER A 213 -15.69 -17.39 10.20
CA SER A 213 -16.67 -17.18 11.27
C SER A 213 -17.78 -16.22 10.84
N GLU A 214 -18.91 -16.23 11.56
CA GLU A 214 -19.95 -15.22 11.33
C GLU A 214 -19.43 -13.78 11.50
N GLU A 215 -18.52 -13.56 12.46
CA GLU A 215 -17.89 -12.26 12.70
C GLU A 215 -17.11 -11.80 11.46
N ASP A 216 -16.33 -12.69 10.84
CA ASP A 216 -15.58 -12.40 9.63
C ASP A 216 -16.49 -12.07 8.44
N LEU A 217 -17.55 -12.85 8.26
CA LEU A 217 -18.51 -12.62 7.18
C LEU A 217 -19.20 -11.26 7.33
N ARG A 218 -19.57 -10.89 8.57
CA ARG A 218 -20.15 -9.56 8.87
C ARG A 218 -19.15 -8.43 8.66
N PHE A 219 -17.88 -8.64 9.01
CA PHE A 219 -16.80 -7.70 8.73
C PHE A 219 -16.73 -7.38 7.24
N TYR A 220 -16.73 -8.40 6.37
CA TYR A 220 -16.68 -8.19 4.92
C TYR A 220 -17.96 -7.58 4.34
N GLN A 221 -19.13 -7.96 4.86
CA GLN A 221 -20.39 -7.32 4.48
C GLN A 221 -20.40 -5.83 4.81
N ARG A 222 -19.90 -5.43 5.99
CA ARG A 222 -19.78 -4.02 6.40
C ARG A 222 -18.92 -3.22 5.43
N LEU A 223 -17.80 -3.78 5.01
CA LEU A 223 -16.89 -3.14 4.06
C LEU A 223 -17.45 -3.09 2.62
N GLY A 224 -18.63 -3.68 2.37
CA GLY A 224 -19.18 -3.81 1.02
C GLY A 224 -18.31 -4.65 0.10
N THR A 225 -17.49 -5.54 0.65
CA THR A 225 -16.49 -6.29 -0.11
C THR A 225 -16.97 -7.73 -0.33
N TYR A 226 -16.96 -8.14 -1.59
CA TYR A 226 -17.29 -9.50 -1.99
C TYR A 226 -16.08 -10.16 -2.65
N PHE A 227 -15.77 -11.40 -2.25
CA PHE A 227 -14.71 -12.17 -2.86
C PHE A 227 -15.32 -13.20 -3.80
N ARG A 228 -14.86 -13.17 -5.06
CA ARG A 228 -15.11 -14.24 -6.03
C ARG A 228 -13.96 -15.24 -5.89
N GLY A 229 -14.22 -16.40 -5.27
CA GLY A 229 -13.26 -17.50 -5.19
C GLY A 229 -13.04 -18.09 -3.79
N LYS A 230 -12.12 -19.05 -3.75
CA LYS A 230 -11.57 -19.71 -2.55
C LYS A 230 -10.35 -18.89 -2.11
N ARG A 231 -10.17 -18.58 -0.81
CA ARG A 231 -9.14 -17.70 -0.20
C ARG A 231 -9.65 -16.31 0.20
N TRP A 232 -10.51 -16.31 1.22
CA TRP A 232 -10.90 -15.12 1.96
C TRP A 232 -9.84 -14.82 3.01
N PRO A 233 -9.35 -13.58 3.14
CA PRO A 233 -8.43 -13.25 4.21
C PRO A 233 -9.13 -13.41 5.57
N LYS A 234 -8.48 -14.03 6.54
CA LYS A 234 -8.93 -14.08 7.92
C LYS A 234 -7.89 -13.35 8.76
N LEU A 235 -8.33 -12.28 9.41
CA LEU A 235 -7.44 -11.33 10.09
C LEU A 235 -7.55 -11.56 11.59
N ARG A 236 -6.45 -11.90 12.27
CA ARG A 236 -6.45 -12.11 13.71
C ARG A 236 -5.28 -11.41 14.39
N ILE A 237 -5.59 -10.70 15.47
CA ILE A 237 -4.64 -10.19 16.44
C ILE A 237 -4.69 -11.12 17.66
N HIS A 238 -3.52 -11.54 18.12
CA HIS A 238 -3.33 -12.32 19.34
C HIS A 238 -2.47 -11.51 20.30
N GLU A 239 -2.96 -11.29 21.51
CA GLU A 239 -2.29 -10.48 22.52
C GLU A 239 -2.58 -11.05 23.91
N GLY A 240 -1.57 -11.26 24.76
CA GLY A 240 -1.80 -11.41 26.21
C GLY A 240 -2.64 -12.61 26.66
N GLY A 241 -2.69 -13.72 25.92
CA GLY A 241 -3.59 -14.85 26.21
C GLY A 241 -5.08 -14.52 26.03
N ALA A 242 -5.42 -13.35 25.48
CA ALA A 242 -6.77 -12.99 25.12
C ALA A 242 -7.27 -13.79 23.92
N GLU A 243 -8.60 -13.80 23.73
CA GLU A 243 -9.20 -14.42 22.55
C GLU A 243 -8.77 -13.66 21.27
N PRO A 244 -8.51 -14.38 20.16
CA PRO A 244 -8.15 -13.75 18.90
C PRO A 244 -9.25 -12.79 18.43
N ARG A 245 -8.87 -11.57 18.04
CA ARG A 245 -9.81 -10.51 17.61
C ARG A 245 -9.48 -9.96 16.22
N LEU A 246 -10.44 -9.26 15.61
CA LEU A 246 -10.19 -8.44 14.43
C LEU A 246 -9.24 -7.26 14.76
N PRO A 247 -8.47 -6.77 13.78
CA PRO A 247 -7.62 -5.60 13.96
C PRO A 247 -8.44 -4.32 14.13
N GLU A 248 -7.87 -3.36 14.84
CA GLU A 248 -8.32 -1.97 14.91
C GLU A 248 -7.80 -1.17 13.72
N GLN A 249 -8.21 0.10 13.58
CA GLN A 249 -7.86 0.92 12.41
C GLN A 249 -6.35 1.12 12.22
N ASP A 250 -5.61 1.37 13.31
CA ASP A 250 -4.17 1.60 13.22
C ASP A 250 -3.40 0.30 13.01
N GLU A 251 -3.89 -0.80 13.59
CA GLU A 251 -3.40 -2.16 13.30
C GLU A 251 -3.66 -2.52 11.83
N ALA A 252 -4.80 -2.13 11.26
CA ALA A 252 -5.09 -2.38 9.85
C ALA A 252 -4.10 -1.68 8.92
N LYS A 253 -3.75 -0.41 9.20
CA LYS A 253 -2.70 0.33 8.46
C LYS A 253 -1.33 -0.33 8.61
N LEU A 254 -1.02 -0.83 9.80
CA LEU A 254 0.24 -1.54 10.07
C LEU A 254 0.30 -2.84 9.27
N ILE A 255 -0.78 -3.64 9.28
CA ILE A 255 -0.82 -4.90 8.54
C ILE A 255 -0.73 -4.63 7.04
N ASP A 256 -1.46 -3.63 6.52
CA ASP A 256 -1.37 -3.22 5.11
C ASP A 256 0.09 -2.93 4.70
N TRP A 257 0.80 -2.14 5.50
CA TRP A 257 2.22 -1.87 5.31
C TRP A 257 3.09 -3.13 5.35
N LEU A 258 2.85 -4.07 6.27
CA LEU A 258 3.60 -5.32 6.34
C LEU A 258 3.32 -6.24 5.15
N LEU A 259 2.09 -6.26 4.65
CA LEU A 259 1.72 -7.07 3.49
C LEU A 259 2.36 -6.55 2.20
N SER A 260 2.52 -5.23 2.06
CA SER A 260 3.29 -4.66 0.94
C SER A 260 4.75 -5.13 0.96
N HIS A 261 5.33 -5.26 2.15
CA HIS A 261 6.68 -5.80 2.35
C HIS A 261 6.80 -7.28 2.00
N VAL A 262 5.80 -8.10 2.36
CA VAL A 262 5.72 -9.51 1.95
C VAL A 262 5.78 -9.63 0.42
N ARG A 263 5.05 -8.78 -0.30
CA ARG A 263 5.03 -8.79 -1.77
C ARG A 263 6.37 -8.33 -2.35
N SER A 264 6.96 -7.28 -1.79
CA SER A 264 8.30 -6.81 -2.18
C SER A 264 9.34 -7.93 -2.03
N MET A 265 9.35 -8.62 -0.89
CA MET A 265 10.24 -9.74 -0.59
C MET A 265 10.01 -10.92 -1.53
N SER A 266 8.75 -11.26 -1.79
CA SER A 266 8.39 -12.34 -2.72
C SER A 266 8.83 -12.03 -4.16
N SER A 267 8.69 -10.77 -4.58
CA SER A 267 9.16 -10.29 -5.89
C SER A 267 10.69 -10.40 -6.01
N LYS A 268 11.43 -10.04 -4.95
CA LYS A 268 12.90 -10.20 -4.90
C LYS A 268 13.30 -11.67 -4.94
N ALA A 269 12.65 -12.54 -4.16
CA ALA A 269 12.91 -13.98 -4.16
C ALA A 269 12.71 -14.60 -5.55
N ARG A 270 11.65 -14.22 -6.27
CA ARG A 270 11.42 -14.64 -7.67
C ARG A 270 12.52 -14.23 -8.64
N LYS A 271 13.18 -13.11 -8.37
CA LYS A 271 14.31 -12.61 -9.16
C LYS A 271 15.65 -13.25 -8.74
N GLY A 272 15.61 -14.26 -7.87
CA GLY A 272 16.80 -15.00 -7.42
C GLY A 272 17.49 -14.38 -6.21
N TRP A 273 16.87 -13.41 -5.53
CA TRP A 273 17.42 -12.88 -4.29
C TRP A 273 17.22 -13.88 -3.15
N GLU A 274 18.30 -14.25 -2.46
CA GLU A 274 18.23 -15.20 -1.36
C GLU A 274 17.77 -14.51 -0.06
N VAL A 275 16.61 -14.93 0.45
CA VAL A 275 16.18 -14.56 1.81
C VAL A 275 16.84 -15.53 2.79
N PRO A 276 17.72 -15.05 3.68
CA PRO A 276 18.43 -15.93 4.61
C PRO A 276 17.46 -16.55 5.62
N VAL A 277 17.75 -17.78 6.04
CA VAL A 277 17.12 -18.41 7.21
C VAL A 277 17.90 -17.96 8.45
N PRO A 278 17.30 -17.19 9.39
CA PRO A 278 18.08 -16.57 10.47
C PRO A 278 18.78 -17.55 11.40
N ALA A 279 18.19 -18.72 11.66
CA ALA A 279 18.77 -19.74 12.52
C ALA A 279 20.04 -20.40 11.94
N SER A 280 20.15 -20.50 10.62
CA SER A 280 21.28 -21.16 9.96
C SER A 280 22.41 -20.19 9.63
N ALA A 281 22.08 -18.95 9.27
CA ALA A 281 23.03 -17.96 8.79
C ALA A 281 23.45 -16.93 9.84
N TYR A 282 22.73 -16.78 10.96
CA TYR A 282 22.83 -15.61 11.85
C TYR A 282 22.60 -14.27 11.12
N MET A 283 21.92 -14.35 9.97
CA MET A 283 21.61 -13.22 9.09
C MET A 283 20.11 -13.10 8.92
N ILE A 284 19.61 -11.89 8.82
CA ILE A 284 18.20 -11.60 8.57
C ILE A 284 18.08 -10.58 7.45
N ALA A 285 17.10 -10.79 6.57
CA ALA A 285 16.70 -9.75 5.62
C ALA A 285 15.95 -8.66 6.39
N ALA A 286 16.40 -7.41 6.25
CA ALA A 286 15.80 -6.23 6.85
C ALA A 286 15.24 -5.31 5.77
N VAL A 287 14.06 -4.78 6.00
CA VAL A 287 13.43 -3.79 5.14
C VAL A 287 13.07 -2.56 5.95
N GLN A 288 13.41 -1.39 5.43
CA GLN A 288 13.12 -0.10 6.06
C GLN A 288 12.07 0.68 5.28
N ASP A 289 11.20 1.35 6.05
CA ASP A 289 10.04 2.12 5.57
C ASP A 289 10.36 3.14 4.46
N TRP A 290 11.57 3.69 4.44
CA TRP A 290 11.96 4.81 3.58
C TRP A 290 12.84 4.44 2.38
N GLU A 291 13.33 3.20 2.32
CA GLU A 291 14.13 2.72 1.18
C GLU A 291 13.38 1.71 0.32
N MET A 292 12.46 0.90 0.86
CA MET A 292 11.93 -0.31 0.17
C MET A 292 13.04 -1.25 -0.37
N GLU A 293 14.30 -0.92 -0.14
CA GLU A 293 15.48 -1.74 -0.35
C GLU A 293 15.56 -2.72 0.81
N ALA A 294 15.84 -3.97 0.46
CA ALA A 294 16.02 -5.01 1.46
C ALA A 294 17.53 -5.23 1.56
N GLU A 295 18.04 -5.23 2.78
CA GLU A 295 19.45 -5.53 3.02
C GLU A 295 19.58 -6.71 3.98
N VAL A 296 20.72 -7.41 3.89
CA VAL A 296 20.99 -8.57 4.73
C VAL A 296 21.89 -8.15 5.88
N ARG A 297 21.38 -8.24 7.11
CA ARG A 297 22.08 -7.81 8.33
C ARG A 297 22.39 -8.99 9.25
N LYS A 298 23.39 -8.84 10.12
CA LYS A 298 23.59 -9.77 11.25
C LYS A 298 22.49 -9.60 12.29
N VAL A 299 22.04 -10.70 12.88
CA VAL A 299 21.05 -10.66 13.97
C VAL A 299 21.72 -10.12 15.26
N PRO A 300 21.35 -8.93 15.77
CA PRO A 300 22.07 -8.26 16.86
C PRO A 300 22.02 -9.00 18.21
N GLU A 301 20.90 -9.66 18.53
CA GLU A 301 20.70 -10.33 19.82
C GLU A 301 21.12 -11.80 19.85
N TRP A 302 21.49 -12.38 18.70
CA TRP A 302 21.87 -13.79 18.65
C TRP A 302 23.36 -13.96 18.90
N ASN A 303 23.79 -13.69 20.14
CA ASN A 303 25.08 -14.17 20.62
C ASN A 303 24.99 -15.69 20.77
N ALA A 304 25.92 -16.42 20.17
CA ALA A 304 26.03 -17.88 20.18
C ALA A 304 26.14 -18.53 21.59
N SER A 305 26.01 -17.74 22.66
CA SER A 305 26.04 -18.13 24.07
C SER A 305 24.77 -18.82 24.55
N ASN A 306 23.65 -18.74 23.82
CA ASN A 306 22.39 -19.43 24.17
C ASN A 306 22.33 -20.90 23.67
N LYS A 307 23.47 -21.50 23.35
CA LYS A 307 23.60 -22.96 23.27
C LYS A 307 23.99 -23.51 24.64
N LYS A 308 23.04 -23.58 25.58
CA LYS A 308 23.12 -24.49 26.73
C LYS A 308 21.74 -25.01 27.05
#